data_AF-A0A919MEM4-F1
#
_entry.id   AF-A0A919MEM4-F1
#
_cell.length_a   1.000
_cell.length_b   1.000
_cell.length_c   1.000
_cell.angle_alpha   90.00
_cell.angle_beta   90.00
_cell.angle_gamma   90.00
#
_symmetry.space_group_name_H-M   'P 1'
#
loop_
_entity.id
_entity.type
_entity.pdbx_description
1 polymer ?
#
loop_
_entity_poly.entity_id
_entity_poly.type
_entity_poly.pdbx_seq_one_letter_code
_entity_poly.pdbx_strand_id
1 'polypeptide(L)'
;MRQFVDYCQYQVRSAPYWRTGMPIYLVGDELLHVSSPTECTGFAATHTGWIEMRVVVRDAPPAEGDPVGDADDWDAISETTLWSPQGVLSVHSMMGSTAEEFAGLSVPPGLIRLRAHARNLIHESVRTDDDPPEQHQLLVWPVTEDVGPRTRRAAGTRREWEQKRAKAAEYAMLDVIRPYDTHEERDPDDLPRVAVVRRRPAEAVPVLPDRLPVGDLEVHLTPTAEGTLSWRWASTTEELPDQEASTVRLAVVDGELTLRHEGVTGRHAILLGLVWDHLLDDPAGRPAWEPVLRAQAAEKAERAERNRRLRAEHEANSWGGTPPTDRLRALTGQALSFARLDRPLLDRLAELPADRQRQIAVWAARRAMRVAGMEQIGWIAEALAAVEAGERLPAAFTDDHGQAVSRRLYADPAIPHTVIKFPGGPSNFRQQSVAFPALLALADDDPLAAVIDAVYTAATAHGEPAHLAFLAEVPRD
;
A
#
# COMPACT_ATOMS: atom_id res chain seq x y z
N MET A 1 -24.85 27.04 19.27
CA MET A 1 -23.51 27.58 18.93
C MET A 1 -23.50 27.89 17.44
N ARG A 2 -22.49 28.59 16.92
CA ARG A 2 -22.41 28.85 15.47
C ARG A 2 -21.46 27.84 14.82
N GLN A 3 -21.87 27.22 13.72
CA GLN A 3 -21.02 26.38 12.89
C GLN A 3 -20.82 27.06 11.54
N PHE A 4 -19.59 27.12 11.06
CA PHE A 4 -19.32 27.60 9.72
C PHE A 4 -19.61 26.49 8.70
N VAL A 5 -20.33 26.82 7.64
CA VAL A 5 -20.59 25.93 6.50
C VAL A 5 -19.97 26.54 5.26
N ASP A 6 -19.51 25.68 4.36
CA ASP A 6 -19.02 26.07 3.04
C ASP A 6 -19.52 25.07 1.99
N TYR A 7 -19.74 25.55 0.77
CA TYR A 7 -20.38 24.80 -0.32
C TYR A 7 -21.69 24.11 0.08
N CYS A 8 -22.53 24.79 0.86
CA CYS A 8 -23.81 24.27 1.38
C CYS A 8 -23.64 23.05 2.31
N GLN A 9 -22.47 22.85 2.92
CA GLN A 9 -22.12 21.57 3.56
C GLN A 9 -21.33 21.74 4.86
N TYR A 10 -21.50 20.74 5.73
CA TYR A 10 -20.62 20.43 6.85
C TYR A 10 -20.43 18.91 6.92
N GLN A 11 -19.37 18.47 7.58
CA GLN A 11 -19.03 17.06 7.75
C GLN A 11 -19.10 16.69 9.22
N VAL A 12 -19.69 15.54 9.51
CA VAL A 12 -19.68 14.93 10.84
C VAL A 12 -18.80 13.70 10.79
N ARG A 13 -17.80 13.63 11.67
CA ARG A 13 -16.76 12.60 11.67
C ARG A 13 -16.66 11.93 13.03
N SER A 14 -16.44 10.62 13.05
CA SER A 14 -16.22 9.85 14.28
C SER A 14 -14.83 9.20 14.38
N ALA A 15 -13.93 9.56 13.46
CA ALA A 15 -12.53 9.14 13.45
C ALA A 15 -11.62 10.30 12.97
N PRO A 16 -10.37 10.38 13.44
CA PRO A 16 -9.48 11.53 13.19
C PRO A 16 -8.90 11.57 11.76
N TYR A 17 -8.94 10.48 11.00
CA TYR A 17 -8.31 10.38 9.69
C TYR A 17 -9.26 10.68 8.53
N TRP A 18 -8.73 11.41 7.54
CA TRP A 18 -9.34 11.63 6.23
C TRP A 18 -9.29 10.32 5.43
N ARG A 19 -10.12 9.33 5.74
CA ARG A 19 -10.43 8.37 4.66
C ARG A 19 -11.19 9.15 3.62
N THR A 20 -10.62 9.31 2.42
CA THR A 20 -11.38 9.80 1.27
C THR A 20 -12.65 8.98 1.19
N GLY A 21 -13.77 9.62 1.51
CA GLY A 21 -15.06 8.97 1.58
C GLY A 21 -15.52 8.50 0.20
N MET A 22 -16.57 7.69 0.24
CA MET A 22 -17.56 7.61 -0.80
C MET A 22 -17.87 9.02 -1.31
N PRO A 23 -17.84 9.25 -2.64
CA PRO A 23 -18.26 10.53 -3.19
C PRO A 23 -19.62 10.95 -2.60
N ILE A 24 -19.74 12.23 -2.25
CA ILE A 24 -21.04 12.81 -1.92
C ILE A 24 -22.03 12.52 -3.06
N TYR A 25 -23.31 12.41 -2.73
CA TYR A 25 -24.41 12.11 -3.67
C TYR A 25 -24.49 10.66 -4.14
N LEU A 26 -23.82 9.71 -3.47
CA LEU A 26 -24.05 8.29 -3.75
C LEU A 26 -25.23 7.73 -2.96
N VAL A 27 -25.32 8.00 -1.65
CA VAL A 27 -26.41 7.53 -0.79
C VAL A 27 -26.77 8.56 0.29
N GLY A 28 -28.07 8.83 0.44
CA GLY A 28 -28.63 9.73 1.45
C GLY A 28 -29.82 10.54 0.94
N ASP A 29 -30.08 11.69 1.52
CA ASP A 29 -31.12 12.62 1.06
C ASP A 29 -30.65 14.09 1.11
N GLU A 30 -31.58 15.02 0.89
CA GLU A 30 -31.28 16.45 0.79
C GLU A 30 -30.63 17.05 2.05
N LEU A 31 -30.64 16.36 3.19
CA LEU A 31 -30.09 16.82 4.45
C LEU A 31 -28.87 16.02 4.91
N LEU A 32 -28.84 14.69 4.73
CA LEU A 32 -27.71 13.83 5.17
C LEU A 32 -27.29 12.81 4.12
N HIS A 33 -26.01 12.84 3.77
CA HIS A 33 -25.34 11.83 2.94
C HIS A 33 -24.32 11.02 3.72
N VAL A 34 -24.36 9.69 3.58
CA VAL A 34 -23.26 8.84 4.05
C VAL A 34 -22.05 9.14 3.18
N SER A 35 -20.89 9.27 3.80
CA SER A 35 -19.63 9.53 3.08
C SER A 35 -18.58 8.47 3.41
N SER A 36 -18.62 7.84 4.57
CA SER A 36 -17.81 6.66 4.88
C SER A 36 -18.43 5.92 6.08
N PRO A 37 -17.85 4.83 6.59
CA PRO A 37 -18.28 4.25 7.86
C PRO A 37 -18.21 5.22 9.02
N THR A 38 -17.27 6.18 9.00
CA THR A 38 -16.96 7.10 10.10
C THR A 38 -17.32 8.55 9.76
N GLU A 39 -17.93 8.81 8.61
CA GLU A 39 -18.23 10.17 8.13
C GLU A 39 -19.59 10.25 7.43
N CYS A 40 -20.33 11.32 7.72
CA CYS A 40 -21.45 11.77 6.89
C CYS A 40 -21.37 13.26 6.60
N THR A 41 -21.90 13.65 5.44
CA THR A 41 -22.05 15.05 5.02
C THR A 41 -23.46 15.52 5.33
N GLY A 42 -23.57 16.63 6.08
CA GLY A 42 -24.82 17.35 6.27
C GLY A 42 -24.91 18.54 5.33
N PHE A 43 -26.13 18.82 4.83
CA PHE A 43 -26.38 19.91 3.90
C PHE A 43 -27.11 21.07 4.55
N ALA A 44 -26.69 22.27 4.21
CA ALA A 44 -27.29 23.54 4.57
C ALA A 44 -27.88 24.24 3.34
N ALA A 45 -28.83 25.16 3.53
CA ALA A 45 -29.30 26.07 2.50
C ALA A 45 -28.33 27.26 2.29
N THR A 46 -27.59 27.62 3.34
CA THR A 46 -26.51 28.61 3.35
C THR A 46 -25.29 28.07 2.59
N HIS A 47 -24.90 28.72 1.48
CA HIS A 47 -23.73 28.25 0.70
C HIS A 47 -22.42 28.43 1.46
N THR A 48 -22.16 29.62 1.99
CA THR A 48 -20.95 29.88 2.78
C THR A 48 -21.27 30.89 3.87
N GLY A 49 -21.10 30.51 5.13
CA GLY A 49 -21.46 31.36 6.24
C GLY A 49 -21.69 30.60 7.54
N TRP A 50 -22.30 31.27 8.50
CA TRP A 50 -22.57 30.69 9.82
C TRP A 50 -24.03 30.26 9.93
N ILE A 51 -24.24 29.01 10.35
CA ILE A 51 -25.53 28.50 10.80
C ILE A 51 -25.55 28.37 12.32
N GLU A 52 -26.74 28.33 12.91
CA GLU A 52 -26.87 27.91 14.30
C GLU A 52 -26.89 26.39 14.37
N MET A 53 -26.03 25.82 15.21
CA MET A 53 -25.92 24.38 15.38
C MET A 53 -25.97 23.99 16.86
N ARG A 54 -26.61 22.86 17.13
CA ARG A 54 -26.62 22.18 18.42
C ARG A 54 -26.36 20.70 18.22
N VAL A 55 -25.46 20.12 19.01
CA VAL A 55 -25.26 18.67 19.07
C VAL A 55 -25.73 18.18 20.44
N VAL A 56 -26.50 17.10 20.46
CA VAL A 56 -27.03 16.48 21.68
C VAL A 56 -26.73 14.99 21.65
N VAL A 57 -25.91 14.56 22.60
CA VAL A 57 -25.58 13.14 22.80
C VAL A 57 -26.54 12.56 23.84
N ARG A 58 -27.11 11.38 23.56
CA ARG A 58 -28.05 10.67 24.43
C ARG A 58 -27.63 9.21 24.59
N ASP A 59 -28.06 8.61 25.69
CA ASP A 59 -27.80 7.18 25.96
C ASP A 59 -28.76 6.24 25.22
N ALA A 60 -29.85 6.77 24.65
CA ALA A 60 -30.92 6.01 24.02
C ALA A 60 -31.59 6.81 22.88
N PRO A 61 -32.29 6.13 21.94
CA PRO A 61 -33.06 6.81 20.92
C PRO A 61 -34.09 7.79 21.51
N PRO A 62 -34.42 8.89 20.82
CA PRO A 62 -35.54 9.74 21.20
C PRO A 62 -36.83 8.91 21.31
N ALA A 63 -37.61 9.14 22.36
CA ALA A 63 -38.93 8.53 22.49
C ALA A 63 -39.85 9.04 21.37
N GLU A 64 -40.78 8.20 20.90
CA GLU A 64 -41.81 8.64 19.96
C GLU A 64 -42.62 9.78 20.59
N GLY A 65 -42.77 10.90 19.87
CA GLY A 65 -43.44 12.10 20.37
C GLY A 65 -42.61 12.97 21.32
N ASP A 66 -41.30 12.72 21.45
CA ASP A 66 -40.39 13.64 22.13
C ASP A 66 -40.40 15.00 21.38
N PRO A 67 -40.80 16.11 22.02
CA PRO A 67 -40.83 17.43 21.38
C PRO A 67 -39.44 17.93 20.95
N VAL A 68 -38.36 17.30 21.42
CA VAL A 68 -37.00 17.57 20.92
C VAL A 68 -36.65 16.66 19.73
N GLY A 69 -37.35 15.54 19.56
CA GLY A 69 -37.05 14.46 18.63
C GLY A 69 -37.82 14.48 17.32
N ASP A 70 -39.10 14.88 17.33
CA ASP A 70 -40.02 14.84 16.17
C ASP A 70 -41.00 16.02 16.16
N ALA A 71 -40.61 17.19 16.67
CA ALA A 71 -41.49 18.35 16.67
C ALA A 71 -41.87 18.78 15.24
N ASP A 72 -43.14 19.16 15.07
CA ASP A 72 -43.72 19.62 13.79
C ASP A 72 -43.05 20.87 13.20
N ASP A 73 -42.14 21.51 13.93
CA ASP A 73 -41.49 22.79 13.60
C ASP A 73 -40.16 22.67 12.81
N TRP A 74 -39.70 21.45 12.51
CA TRP A 74 -38.51 21.22 11.67
C TRP A 74 -38.87 21.07 10.20
N ASP A 75 -38.12 21.70 9.29
CA ASP A 75 -38.35 21.60 7.85
C ASP A 75 -37.95 20.22 7.31
N ALA A 76 -36.83 19.67 7.80
CA ALA A 76 -36.29 18.39 7.37
C ALA A 76 -35.69 17.58 8.52
N ILE A 77 -35.83 16.26 8.45
CA ILE A 77 -35.31 15.30 9.43
C ILE A 77 -34.78 14.07 8.69
N SER A 78 -33.51 13.74 8.93
CA SER A 78 -32.82 12.61 8.31
C SER A 78 -31.98 11.86 9.32
N GLU A 79 -31.85 10.56 9.13
CA GLU A 79 -31.07 9.66 9.99
C GLU A 79 -30.01 8.92 9.19
N THR A 80 -28.86 8.66 9.82
CA THR A 80 -27.84 7.74 9.31
C THR A 80 -27.03 7.11 10.45
N THR A 81 -26.22 6.11 10.15
CA THR A 81 -25.36 5.40 11.10
C THR A 81 -23.90 5.74 10.85
N LEU A 82 -23.11 5.90 11.91
CA LEU A 82 -21.66 5.99 11.85
C LEU A 82 -21.02 4.96 12.80
N TRP A 83 -19.81 4.54 12.47
CA TRP A 83 -18.90 3.76 13.29
C TRP A 83 -18.00 4.73 14.07
N SER A 84 -18.05 4.72 15.40
CA SER A 84 -17.18 5.52 16.27
C SER A 84 -16.26 4.59 17.07
N PRO A 85 -15.07 4.24 16.56
CA PRO A 85 -14.19 3.29 17.26
C PRO A 85 -13.69 3.84 18.60
N GLN A 86 -13.53 5.16 18.72
CA GLN A 86 -12.91 5.82 19.86
C GLN A 86 -13.90 6.55 20.76
N GLY A 87 -15.20 6.58 20.42
CA GLY A 87 -16.19 7.34 21.17
C GLY A 87 -15.97 8.86 21.07
N VAL A 88 -15.47 9.31 19.92
CA VAL A 88 -15.24 10.74 19.62
C VAL A 88 -16.01 11.09 18.36
N LEU A 89 -16.58 12.30 18.32
CA LEU A 89 -17.29 12.87 17.19
C LEU A 89 -16.85 14.32 17.00
N SER A 90 -16.72 14.77 15.75
CA SER A 90 -16.41 16.16 15.43
C SER A 90 -17.29 16.67 14.30
N VAL A 91 -17.56 17.97 14.28
CA VAL A 91 -18.23 18.65 13.16
C VAL A 91 -17.29 19.65 12.52
N HIS A 92 -17.17 19.60 11.20
CA HIS A 92 -16.26 20.40 10.40
C HIS A 92 -17.03 21.06 9.25
N SER A 93 -16.59 22.24 8.82
CA SER A 93 -16.92 22.73 7.48
C SER A 93 -16.16 21.88 6.45
N MET A 94 -16.58 21.88 5.18
CA MET A 94 -15.88 21.07 4.16
C MET A 94 -14.44 21.56 3.94
N MET A 95 -14.17 22.85 4.06
CA MET A 95 -12.80 23.40 4.03
C MET A 95 -12.02 23.23 5.35
N GLY A 96 -12.55 22.45 6.30
CA GLY A 96 -11.84 22.01 7.50
C GLY A 96 -11.91 22.97 8.69
N SER A 97 -12.73 24.02 8.64
CA SER A 97 -12.95 24.89 9.80
C SER A 97 -13.87 24.23 10.82
N THR A 98 -13.53 24.30 12.10
CA THR A 98 -14.32 23.70 13.18
C THR A 98 -14.46 24.69 14.31
N ALA A 99 -15.69 24.85 14.81
CA ALA A 99 -15.91 25.53 16.07
C ALA A 99 -15.31 24.67 17.19
N GLU A 100 -14.58 25.27 18.13
CA GLU A 100 -13.89 24.55 19.20
C GLU A 100 -14.85 23.63 19.98
N GLU A 101 -16.10 24.03 20.14
CA GLU A 101 -17.15 23.28 20.83
C GLU A 101 -17.60 22.03 20.09
N PHE A 102 -17.29 21.90 18.80
CA PHE A 102 -17.57 20.72 17.99
C PHE A 102 -16.31 19.94 17.61
N ALA A 103 -15.15 20.28 18.18
CA ALA A 103 -13.95 19.47 18.08
C ALA A 103 -13.94 18.41 19.19
N GLY A 104 -14.09 17.14 18.84
CA GLY A 104 -13.88 16.03 19.77
C GLY A 104 -14.96 15.86 20.85
N LEU A 105 -16.23 15.96 20.46
CA LEU A 105 -17.37 15.61 21.30
C LEU A 105 -17.30 14.14 21.74
N SER A 106 -17.50 13.89 23.03
CA SER A 106 -17.60 12.52 23.54
C SER A 106 -18.93 11.89 23.13
N VAL A 107 -18.86 10.72 22.50
CA VAL A 107 -19.99 9.88 22.11
C VAL A 107 -19.73 8.44 22.56
N PRO A 108 -20.75 7.59 22.65
CA PRO A 108 -20.52 6.17 22.92
C PRO A 108 -19.62 5.54 21.84
N PRO A 109 -18.63 4.71 22.22
CA PRO A 109 -17.88 3.93 21.25
C PRO A 109 -18.77 2.86 20.63
N GLY A 110 -18.44 2.44 19.42
CA GLY A 110 -19.21 1.47 18.65
C GLY A 110 -20.06 2.12 17.57
N LEU A 111 -21.22 1.52 17.29
CA LEU A 111 -22.13 2.02 16.27
C LEU A 111 -23.03 3.11 16.86
N ILE A 112 -23.08 4.28 16.22
CA ILE A 112 -23.89 5.42 16.64
C ILE A 112 -24.91 5.76 15.56
N ARG A 113 -26.10 6.15 15.97
CA ARG A 113 -27.14 6.72 15.12
C ARG A 113 -27.05 8.23 15.23
N LEU A 114 -27.05 8.89 14.08
CA LEU A 114 -27.13 10.33 13.96
C LEU A 114 -28.47 10.69 13.33
N ARG A 115 -29.21 11.62 13.94
CA ARG A 115 -30.39 12.26 13.37
C ARG A 115 -30.13 13.75 13.24
N ALA A 116 -30.19 14.26 12.01
CA ALA A 116 -30.10 15.70 11.75
C ALA A 116 -31.50 16.27 11.60
N HIS A 117 -31.75 17.38 12.28
CA HIS A 117 -32.90 18.25 12.04
C HIS A 117 -32.39 19.56 11.44
N ALA A 118 -33.15 20.11 10.50
CA ALA A 118 -32.88 21.42 9.95
C ALA A 118 -34.17 22.23 9.80
N ARG A 119 -34.09 23.53 10.09
CA ARG A 119 -35.18 24.49 9.89
C ARG A 119 -34.66 25.84 9.43
N ASN A 120 -35.56 26.63 8.87
CA ASN A 120 -35.24 27.87 8.15
C ASN A 120 -34.27 27.59 7.00
N LEU A 121 -34.54 26.52 6.23
CA LEU A 121 -33.76 26.10 5.05
C LEU A 121 -34.04 27.01 3.85
N ILE A 122 -33.79 28.30 4.02
CA ILE A 122 -34.03 29.34 3.01
C ILE A 122 -32.76 29.51 2.18
N HIS A 123 -32.87 29.25 0.87
CA HIS A 123 -31.78 29.38 -0.09
C HIS A 123 -31.24 30.82 -0.08
N GLU A 124 -29.91 30.96 -0.12
CA GLU A 124 -29.25 32.26 0.01
C GLU A 124 -29.72 33.32 -1.00
N SER A 125 -30.11 32.90 -2.22
CA SER A 125 -30.57 33.82 -3.26
C SER A 125 -31.92 34.46 -2.99
N VAL A 126 -32.70 33.92 -2.04
CA VAL A 126 -34.00 34.44 -1.63
C VAL A 126 -34.06 34.85 -0.16
N ARG A 127 -32.98 34.59 0.60
CA ARG A 127 -32.86 34.98 1.99
C ARG A 127 -32.69 36.49 2.12
N THR A 128 -33.35 37.07 3.11
CA THR A 128 -33.35 38.49 3.48
C THR A 128 -32.84 38.66 4.91
N ASP A 129 -32.55 39.91 5.31
CA ASP A 129 -32.12 40.22 6.68
C ASP A 129 -33.23 40.00 7.73
N ASP A 130 -34.49 39.93 7.29
CA ASP A 130 -35.65 39.66 8.16
C ASP A 130 -35.85 38.15 8.41
N ASP A 131 -35.17 37.29 7.65
CA ASP A 131 -35.29 35.85 7.80
C ASP A 131 -34.51 35.34 9.01
N PRO A 132 -35.05 34.38 9.78
CA PRO A 132 -34.33 33.78 10.89
C PRO A 132 -33.06 33.04 10.40
N PRO A 133 -32.02 32.94 11.24
CA PRO A 133 -30.84 32.16 10.90
C PRO A 133 -31.23 30.70 10.64
N GLU A 134 -30.51 30.07 9.71
CA GLU A 134 -30.62 28.63 9.49
C GLU A 134 -30.17 27.86 10.74
N GLN A 135 -30.93 26.86 11.14
CA GLN A 135 -30.67 26.12 12.37
C GLN A 135 -30.61 24.62 12.14
N HIS A 136 -29.60 23.99 12.72
CA HIS A 136 -29.36 22.56 12.67
C HIS A 136 -29.27 21.96 14.07
N GLN A 137 -29.82 20.77 14.24
CA GLN A 137 -29.65 19.98 15.44
C GLN A 137 -29.20 18.56 15.07
N LEU A 138 -28.12 18.09 15.68
CA LEU A 138 -27.65 16.71 15.57
C LEU A 138 -27.95 15.98 16.87
N LEU A 139 -28.80 14.95 16.81
CA LEU A 139 -29.02 14.01 17.90
C LEU A 139 -28.16 12.77 17.65
N VAL A 140 -27.42 12.33 18.66
CA VAL A 140 -26.48 11.21 18.56
C VAL A 140 -26.72 10.23 19.71
N TRP A 141 -26.85 8.93 19.42
CA TRP A 141 -27.06 7.89 20.43
C TRP A 141 -26.50 6.53 19.99
N PRO A 142 -26.20 5.61 20.92
CA PRO A 142 -25.65 4.31 20.58
C PRO A 142 -26.72 3.39 19.97
N VAL A 143 -26.30 2.53 19.04
CA VAL A 143 -27.15 1.48 18.46
C VAL A 143 -26.34 0.19 18.30
N THR A 144 -27.03 -0.94 18.20
CA THR A 144 -26.43 -2.24 17.86
C THR A 144 -26.71 -2.66 16.43
N GLU A 145 -27.43 -1.82 15.67
CA GLU A 145 -27.91 -2.14 14.33
C GLU A 145 -27.74 -0.97 13.36
N ASP A 146 -27.14 -1.24 12.20
CA ASP A 146 -27.22 -0.35 11.04
C ASP A 146 -28.50 -0.64 10.26
N VAL A 147 -29.44 0.31 10.28
CA VAL A 147 -30.68 0.22 9.51
C VAL A 147 -30.67 1.03 8.20
N GLY A 148 -29.49 1.52 7.80
CA GLY A 148 -29.30 2.40 6.64
C GLY A 148 -29.72 3.86 6.89
N PRO A 149 -29.52 4.74 5.89
CA PRO A 149 -30.03 6.11 5.92
C PRO A 149 -31.56 6.14 5.81
N ARG A 150 -32.21 7.10 6.46
CA ARG A 150 -33.67 7.27 6.44
C ARG A 150 -34.06 8.73 6.42
N THR A 151 -34.91 9.10 5.48
CA THR A 151 -35.63 10.38 5.51
C THR A 151 -36.87 10.22 6.38
N ARG A 152 -36.95 10.98 7.48
CA ARG A 152 -38.14 11.04 8.34
C ARG A 152 -39.09 12.15 7.87
N ARG A 153 -38.52 13.28 7.42
CA ARG A 153 -39.24 14.43 6.87
C ARG A 153 -38.39 15.10 5.80
N ALA A 154 -38.94 15.22 4.59
CA ALA A 154 -38.28 15.91 3.49
C ALA A 154 -38.58 17.42 3.52
N ALA A 155 -37.59 18.26 3.18
CA ALA A 155 -37.79 19.71 3.07
C ALA A 155 -38.74 20.08 1.92
N GLY A 156 -38.80 19.27 0.86
CA GLY A 156 -39.59 19.54 -0.35
C GLY A 156 -39.08 20.71 -1.20
N THR A 157 -37.93 21.28 -0.84
CA THR A 157 -37.35 22.49 -1.45
C THR A 157 -36.28 22.21 -2.50
N ARG A 158 -35.70 21.00 -2.55
CA ARG A 158 -34.68 20.63 -3.53
C ARG A 158 -35.19 19.52 -4.46
N ARG A 159 -34.40 19.27 -5.51
CA ARG A 159 -34.67 18.20 -6.48
C ARG A 159 -34.31 16.87 -5.83
N GLU A 160 -35.21 15.89 -5.92
CA GLU A 160 -34.93 14.52 -5.50
C GLU A 160 -33.62 14.02 -6.11
N TRP A 161 -32.71 13.59 -5.24
CA TRP A 161 -31.39 13.13 -5.64
C TRP A 161 -31.42 11.66 -6.05
N GLU A 162 -30.85 11.36 -7.22
CA GLU A 162 -30.71 9.97 -7.68
C GLU A 162 -29.75 9.22 -6.75
N GLN A 163 -30.26 8.15 -6.13
CA GLN A 163 -29.45 7.23 -5.33
C GLN A 163 -28.59 6.35 -6.22
N LYS A 164 -27.27 6.44 -6.12
CA LYS A 164 -26.32 5.66 -6.92
C LYS A 164 -25.85 4.43 -6.15
N ARG A 165 -26.79 3.56 -5.76
CA ARG A 165 -26.55 2.39 -4.90
C ARG A 165 -25.50 1.43 -5.45
N ALA A 166 -25.48 1.19 -6.76
CA ALA A 166 -24.44 0.37 -7.40
C ALA A 166 -23.03 0.95 -7.18
N LYS A 167 -22.86 2.27 -7.33
CA LYS A 167 -21.58 2.94 -7.11
C LYS A 167 -21.20 2.98 -5.63
N ALA A 168 -22.18 3.10 -4.74
CA ALA A 168 -21.96 3.01 -3.29
C ALA A 168 -21.51 1.61 -2.87
N ALA A 169 -22.10 0.55 -3.43
CA ALA A 169 -21.69 -0.82 -3.21
C ALA A 169 -20.29 -1.11 -3.80
N GLU A 170 -19.96 -0.53 -4.95
CA GLU A 170 -18.61 -0.57 -5.53
C GLU A 170 -17.58 0.00 -4.55
N TYR A 171 -17.80 1.23 -4.05
CA TYR A 171 -16.96 1.85 -3.04
C TYR A 171 -16.87 0.99 -1.78
N ALA A 172 -18.01 0.52 -1.28
CA ALA A 172 -18.09 -0.21 -0.04
C ALA A 172 -17.29 -1.52 -0.10
N MET A 173 -17.40 -2.27 -1.19
CA MET A 173 -16.65 -3.50 -1.35
C MET A 173 -15.15 -3.25 -1.49
N LEU A 174 -14.75 -2.21 -2.23
CA LEU A 174 -13.35 -1.81 -2.34
C LEU A 174 -12.74 -1.39 -1.00
N ASP A 175 -13.53 -0.77 -0.11
CA ASP A 175 -13.06 -0.34 1.21
C ASP A 175 -12.99 -1.52 2.19
N VAL A 176 -13.95 -2.45 2.15
CA VAL A 176 -13.93 -3.67 2.99
C VAL A 176 -12.69 -4.53 2.77
N ILE A 177 -12.23 -4.65 1.51
CA ILE A 177 -11.06 -5.50 1.19
C ILE A 177 -9.72 -4.76 1.20
N ARG A 178 -9.73 -3.45 1.46
CA ARG A 178 -8.49 -2.66 1.43
C ARG A 178 -7.61 -3.09 2.62
N PRO A 179 -6.33 -3.41 2.40
CA PRO A 179 -5.39 -3.68 3.49
C PRO A 179 -5.29 -2.47 4.42
N TYR A 180 -5.14 -2.72 5.72
CA TYR A 180 -4.84 -1.67 6.70
C TYR A 180 -3.51 -1.03 6.34
N ASP A 181 -3.51 0.29 6.09
CA ASP A 181 -2.25 1.01 5.95
C ASP A 181 -1.66 1.25 7.35
N THR A 182 -0.34 1.23 7.45
CA THR A 182 0.44 1.38 8.69
C THR A 182 0.25 2.73 9.40
N HIS A 183 -0.44 3.68 8.75
CA HIS A 183 -0.74 5.01 9.26
C HIS A 183 -2.13 5.14 9.90
N GLU A 184 -2.94 4.09 9.86
CA GLU A 184 -4.23 4.07 10.53
C GLU A 184 -4.04 3.65 11.98
N GLU A 185 -4.59 4.41 12.93
CA GLU A 185 -4.76 3.90 14.29
C GLU A 185 -5.59 2.62 14.18
N ARG A 186 -4.91 1.50 14.42
CA ARG A 186 -5.48 0.16 14.32
C ARG A 186 -6.75 0.15 15.16
N ASP A 187 -7.85 -0.26 14.53
CA ASP A 187 -9.07 -0.60 15.26
C ASP A 187 -8.70 -1.46 16.47
N PRO A 188 -9.37 -1.30 17.63
CA PRO A 188 -9.15 -2.20 18.75
C PRO A 188 -9.29 -3.66 18.30
N ASP A 189 -8.41 -4.55 18.80
CA ASP A 189 -8.34 -5.95 18.32
C ASP A 189 -9.66 -6.72 18.49
N ASP A 190 -10.56 -6.25 19.37
CA ASP A 190 -11.89 -6.80 19.59
C ASP A 190 -12.97 -5.77 19.21
N LEU A 191 -13.31 -5.72 17.92
CA LEU A 191 -14.38 -4.86 17.43
C LEU A 191 -15.75 -5.47 17.78
N PRO A 192 -16.68 -4.69 18.34
CA PRO A 192 -18.02 -5.20 18.64
C PRO A 192 -18.69 -5.70 17.36
N ARG A 193 -19.33 -6.87 17.50
CA ARG A 193 -20.16 -7.48 16.47
C ARG A 193 -21.56 -6.86 16.52
N VAL A 194 -22.03 -6.39 15.38
CA VAL A 194 -23.33 -5.69 15.23
C VAL A 194 -24.19 -6.37 14.18
N ALA A 195 -25.42 -5.86 14.00
CA ALA A 195 -26.30 -6.29 12.93
C ALA A 195 -26.44 -5.22 11.84
N VAL A 196 -26.60 -5.66 10.60
CA VAL A 196 -27.03 -4.82 9.47
C VAL A 196 -28.43 -5.25 9.11
N VAL A 197 -29.37 -4.30 9.07
CA VAL A 197 -30.79 -4.57 8.82
C VAL A 197 -31.26 -3.75 7.64
N ARG A 198 -31.98 -4.38 6.71
CA ARG A 198 -32.65 -3.69 5.62
C ARG A 198 -34.10 -4.15 5.54
N ARG A 199 -34.99 -3.20 5.30
CA ARG A 199 -36.42 -3.44 5.12
C ARG A 199 -36.86 -2.80 3.82
N ARG A 200 -37.61 -3.53 2.99
CA ARG A 200 -38.15 -3.02 1.72
C ARG A 200 -39.38 -3.81 1.29
N PRO A 201 -40.29 -3.22 0.49
CA PRO A 201 -41.38 -3.97 -0.12
C PRO A 201 -40.84 -5.11 -1.01
N ALA A 202 -41.38 -6.31 -0.86
CA ALA A 202 -41.10 -7.44 -1.75
C ALA A 202 -42.18 -8.53 -1.61
N GLU A 203 -42.49 -9.23 -2.71
CA GLU A 203 -43.46 -10.33 -2.69
C GLU A 203 -42.86 -11.66 -2.24
N ALA A 204 -41.54 -11.85 -2.40
CA ALA A 204 -40.84 -13.08 -2.07
C ALA A 204 -39.37 -12.80 -1.68
N VAL A 205 -38.74 -13.77 -1.02
CA VAL A 205 -37.31 -13.72 -0.71
C VAL A 205 -36.51 -13.81 -2.02
N PRO A 206 -35.58 -12.88 -2.30
CA PRO A 206 -34.79 -12.92 -3.52
C PRO A 206 -33.84 -14.12 -3.53
N VAL A 207 -33.61 -14.68 -4.72
CA VAL A 207 -32.56 -15.68 -4.93
C VAL A 207 -31.23 -14.95 -5.06
N LEU A 208 -30.34 -15.16 -4.11
CA LEU A 208 -29.00 -14.59 -4.11
C LEU A 208 -28.00 -15.60 -4.71
N PRO A 209 -26.90 -15.13 -5.32
CA PRO A 209 -25.84 -16.03 -5.78
C PRO A 209 -25.10 -16.66 -4.59
N ASP A 210 -24.75 -17.94 -4.69
CA ASP A 210 -23.99 -18.64 -3.64
C ASP A 210 -22.57 -18.09 -3.44
N ARG A 211 -22.05 -17.35 -4.44
CA ARG A 211 -20.71 -16.75 -4.43
C ARG A 211 -20.75 -15.34 -4.97
N LEU A 212 -20.08 -14.43 -4.26
CA LEU A 212 -19.83 -13.07 -4.71
C LEU A 212 -18.33 -12.90 -4.97
N PRO A 213 -17.91 -12.62 -6.22
CA PRO A 213 -16.52 -12.41 -6.56
C PRO A 213 -16.04 -11.06 -6.02
N VAL A 214 -14.88 -11.03 -5.34
CA VAL A 214 -14.29 -9.83 -4.75
C VAL A 214 -12.79 -9.76 -5.05
N GLY A 215 -12.46 -9.71 -6.34
CA GLY A 215 -11.06 -9.70 -6.80
C GLY A 215 -10.41 -11.07 -6.58
N ASP A 216 -9.34 -11.12 -5.78
CA ASP A 216 -8.66 -12.36 -5.38
C ASP A 216 -9.37 -13.07 -4.19
N LEU A 217 -10.43 -12.44 -3.66
CA LEU A 217 -11.28 -12.95 -2.59
C LEU A 217 -12.66 -13.36 -3.13
N GLU A 218 -13.36 -14.21 -2.39
CA GLU A 218 -14.77 -14.52 -2.62
C GLU A 218 -15.55 -14.44 -1.30
N VAL A 219 -16.83 -14.06 -1.37
CA VAL A 219 -17.79 -14.26 -0.28
C VAL A 219 -18.67 -15.45 -0.64
N HIS A 220 -18.75 -16.42 0.25
CA HIS A 220 -19.66 -17.56 0.15
C HIS A 220 -20.92 -17.31 0.95
N LEU A 221 -22.07 -17.48 0.31
CA LEU A 221 -23.40 -17.45 0.92
C LEU A 221 -23.94 -18.89 0.94
N THR A 222 -23.80 -19.57 2.08
CA THR A 222 -24.20 -20.98 2.19
C THR A 222 -25.52 -21.12 2.96
N PRO A 223 -26.57 -21.74 2.40
CA PRO A 223 -27.80 -22.02 3.15
C PRO A 223 -27.54 -22.89 4.38
N THR A 224 -28.09 -22.50 5.52
CA THR A 224 -27.96 -23.24 6.80
C THR A 224 -29.30 -23.69 7.36
N ALA A 225 -30.36 -22.92 7.10
CA ALA A 225 -31.75 -23.24 7.40
C ALA A 225 -32.67 -22.45 6.44
N GLU A 226 -33.97 -22.68 6.51
CA GLU A 226 -34.94 -21.90 5.74
C GLU A 226 -34.79 -20.40 6.02
N GLY A 227 -34.62 -19.60 4.96
CA GLY A 227 -34.41 -18.16 5.06
C GLY A 227 -33.10 -17.73 5.74
N THR A 228 -32.15 -18.64 5.99
CA THR A 228 -30.90 -18.33 6.69
C THR A 228 -29.66 -18.78 5.91
N LEU A 229 -28.73 -17.85 5.69
CA LEU A 229 -27.46 -18.07 5.00
C LEU A 229 -26.28 -17.78 5.95
N SER A 230 -25.19 -18.51 5.80
CA SER A 230 -23.88 -18.17 6.37
C SER A 230 -23.12 -17.29 5.37
N TRP A 231 -22.62 -16.14 5.83
CA TRP A 231 -21.70 -15.28 5.09
C TRP A 231 -20.27 -15.59 5.52
N ARG A 232 -19.41 -15.96 4.58
CA ARG A 232 -18.02 -16.33 4.88
C ARG A 232 -17.08 -15.84 3.80
N TRP A 233 -15.97 -15.21 4.21
CA TRP A 233 -14.88 -14.88 3.31
C TRP A 233 -14.05 -16.12 2.95
N ALA A 234 -13.63 -16.20 1.70
CA ALA A 234 -12.71 -17.18 1.18
C ALA A 234 -11.59 -16.47 0.39
N SER A 235 -10.37 -16.98 0.52
CA SER A 235 -9.20 -16.46 -0.19
C SER A 235 -8.27 -17.60 -0.58
N THR A 236 -7.44 -17.34 -1.58
CA THR A 236 -6.29 -18.18 -1.92
C THR A 236 -4.97 -17.64 -1.37
N THR A 237 -4.96 -16.46 -0.74
CA THR A 237 -3.77 -15.65 -0.39
C THR A 237 -3.72 -15.14 1.07
N GLU A 238 -4.48 -15.80 1.96
CA GLU A 238 -4.42 -15.79 3.45
C GLU A 238 -5.07 -14.64 4.25
N GLU A 239 -4.99 -13.36 3.87
CA GLU A 239 -5.59 -12.30 4.70
C GLU A 239 -7.06 -12.03 4.32
N LEU A 240 -7.98 -12.35 5.25
CA LEU A 240 -9.42 -12.12 5.08
C LEU A 240 -9.86 -10.84 5.80
N PRO A 241 -10.83 -10.09 5.24
CA PRO A 241 -11.42 -8.94 5.93
C PRO A 241 -12.03 -9.30 7.29
N ASP A 242 -12.52 -10.54 7.39
CA ASP A 242 -13.07 -11.13 8.62
C ASP A 242 -12.89 -12.66 8.56
N GLN A 243 -12.36 -13.23 9.64
CA GLN A 243 -12.11 -14.67 9.75
C GLN A 243 -13.35 -15.43 10.26
N GLU A 244 -14.26 -14.73 10.95
CA GLU A 244 -15.46 -15.33 11.51
C GLU A 244 -16.60 -15.29 10.50
N ALA A 245 -17.40 -16.36 10.46
CA ALA A 245 -18.60 -16.40 9.64
C ALA A 245 -19.73 -15.64 10.33
N SER A 246 -20.48 -14.86 9.55
CA SER A 246 -21.65 -14.10 10.00
C SER A 246 -22.94 -14.74 9.46
N THR A 247 -24.09 -14.37 10.05
CA THR A 247 -25.39 -14.99 9.73
C THR A 247 -26.30 -13.99 9.03
N VAL A 248 -26.87 -14.37 7.88
CA VAL A 248 -27.83 -13.55 7.13
C VAL A 248 -29.20 -14.22 7.20
N ARG A 249 -30.22 -13.51 7.70
CA ARG A 249 -31.61 -13.96 7.70
C ARG A 249 -32.42 -13.11 6.75
N LEU A 250 -33.25 -13.77 5.95
CA LEU A 250 -34.15 -13.18 4.97
C LEU A 250 -35.56 -13.72 5.22
N ALA A 251 -36.52 -12.82 5.41
CA ALA A 251 -37.92 -13.18 5.55
C ALA A 251 -38.81 -12.15 4.87
N VAL A 252 -39.89 -12.61 4.23
CA VAL A 252 -40.97 -11.74 3.77
C VAL A 252 -42.17 -11.95 4.69
N VAL A 253 -42.62 -10.87 5.34
CA VAL A 253 -43.80 -10.87 6.20
C VAL A 253 -44.68 -9.72 5.75
N ASP A 254 -45.95 -10.00 5.46
CA ASP A 254 -46.94 -9.00 5.02
C ASP A 254 -46.48 -8.12 3.83
N GLY A 255 -45.74 -8.72 2.88
CA GLY A 255 -45.22 -8.03 1.68
C GLY A 255 -43.99 -7.16 1.93
N GLU A 256 -43.37 -7.26 3.10
CA GLU A 256 -42.12 -6.58 3.45
C GLU A 256 -40.98 -7.60 3.62
N LEU A 257 -39.93 -7.47 2.81
CA LEU A 257 -38.68 -8.18 3.01
C LEU A 257 -37.88 -7.54 4.14
N THR A 258 -37.54 -8.34 5.14
CA THR A 258 -36.53 -8.03 6.15
C THR A 258 -35.27 -8.85 5.91
N LEU A 259 -34.15 -8.16 5.68
CA LEU A 259 -32.80 -8.71 5.73
C LEU A 259 -32.17 -8.35 7.08
N ARG A 260 -31.57 -9.33 7.74
CA ARG A 260 -30.75 -9.14 8.95
C ARG A 260 -29.43 -9.90 8.85
N HIS A 261 -28.32 -9.19 8.78
CA HIS A 261 -26.96 -9.74 8.77
C HIS A 261 -26.29 -9.51 10.13
N GLU A 262 -26.16 -10.57 10.93
CA GLU A 262 -25.62 -10.56 12.30
C GLU A 262 -24.18 -11.06 12.37
N GLY A 263 -23.44 -10.61 13.38
CA GLY A 263 -22.03 -11.00 13.53
C GLY A 263 -21.08 -10.16 12.67
N VAL A 264 -21.56 -9.04 12.14
CA VAL A 264 -20.76 -8.14 11.30
C VAL A 264 -19.84 -7.33 12.20
N THR A 265 -18.55 -7.25 11.85
CA THR A 265 -17.62 -6.32 12.52
C THR A 265 -18.16 -4.90 12.44
N GLY A 266 -18.23 -4.18 13.58
CA GLY A 266 -18.83 -2.84 13.65
C GLY A 266 -18.41 -1.87 12.54
N ARG A 267 -17.11 -1.83 12.22
CA ARG A 267 -16.56 -1.00 11.14
C ARG A 267 -17.12 -1.30 9.74
N HIS A 268 -17.48 -2.56 9.48
CA HIS A 268 -17.99 -3.01 8.19
C HIS A 268 -19.50 -2.87 8.07
N ALA A 269 -20.22 -2.54 9.15
CA ALA A 269 -21.68 -2.56 9.17
C ALA A 269 -22.30 -1.63 8.12
N ILE A 270 -21.84 -0.39 8.06
CA ILE A 270 -22.33 0.58 7.07
C ILE A 270 -22.01 0.11 5.64
N LEU A 271 -20.78 -0.37 5.40
CA LEU A 271 -20.32 -0.82 4.08
C LEU A 271 -21.12 -2.03 3.58
N LEU A 272 -21.27 -3.06 4.43
CA LEU A 272 -22.07 -4.23 4.10
C LEU A 272 -23.55 -3.90 3.94
N GLY A 273 -24.03 -2.87 4.64
CA GLY A 273 -25.33 -2.28 4.40
C GLY A 273 -25.50 -1.75 2.97
N LEU A 274 -24.53 -0.99 2.47
CA LEU A 274 -24.52 -0.49 1.08
C LEU A 274 -24.42 -1.62 0.05
N VAL A 275 -23.63 -2.66 0.35
CA VAL A 275 -23.54 -3.88 -0.46
C VAL A 275 -24.90 -4.58 -0.54
N TRP A 276 -25.57 -4.75 0.60
CA TRP A 276 -26.92 -5.34 0.64
C TRP A 276 -27.94 -4.50 -0.10
N ASP A 277 -27.84 -3.17 -0.02
CA ASP A 277 -28.77 -2.30 -0.74
C ASP A 277 -28.72 -2.54 -2.25
N HIS A 278 -27.50 -2.71 -2.81
CA HIS A 278 -27.33 -3.08 -4.21
C HIS A 278 -27.77 -4.52 -4.53
N LEU A 279 -27.35 -5.51 -3.73
CA LEU A 279 -27.68 -6.92 -3.99
C LEU A 279 -29.19 -7.18 -3.93
N LEU A 280 -29.91 -6.47 -3.08
CA LEU A 280 -31.36 -6.61 -2.97
C LEU A 280 -32.12 -5.81 -4.04
N ASP A 281 -31.49 -4.81 -4.69
CA ASP A 281 -32.08 -4.11 -5.84
C ASP A 281 -31.91 -4.90 -7.14
N ASP A 282 -30.81 -5.64 -7.28
CA ASP A 282 -30.50 -6.46 -8.45
C ASP A 282 -29.92 -7.84 -8.03
N PRO A 283 -30.74 -8.74 -7.47
CA PRO A 283 -30.28 -10.00 -6.86
C PRO A 283 -29.73 -11.02 -7.86
N ALA A 284 -30.20 -10.98 -9.11
CA ALA A 284 -29.67 -11.79 -10.21
C ALA A 284 -28.55 -11.07 -10.98
N GLY A 285 -28.28 -9.82 -10.61
CA GLY A 285 -27.33 -8.95 -11.26
C GLY A 285 -25.89 -9.33 -11.01
N ARG A 286 -25.03 -8.79 -11.86
CA ARG A 286 -23.61 -8.82 -11.63
C ARG A 286 -23.25 -7.78 -10.56
N PRO A 287 -22.47 -8.12 -9.52
CA PRO A 287 -22.08 -7.14 -8.52
C PRO A 287 -21.33 -5.95 -9.11
N ALA A 288 -21.69 -4.74 -8.70
CA ALA A 288 -21.17 -3.49 -9.25
C ALA A 288 -19.64 -3.32 -9.11
N TRP A 289 -19.04 -3.94 -8.09
CA TRP A 289 -17.59 -3.89 -7.84
C TRP A 289 -16.78 -4.79 -8.78
N GLU A 290 -17.40 -5.81 -9.37
CA GLU A 290 -16.66 -6.87 -10.07
C GLU A 290 -15.89 -6.35 -11.31
N PRO A 291 -16.45 -5.50 -12.19
CA PRO A 291 -15.70 -4.96 -13.31
C PRO A 291 -14.50 -4.11 -12.88
N VAL A 292 -14.65 -3.35 -11.79
CA VAL A 292 -13.60 -2.45 -11.27
C VAL A 292 -12.46 -3.25 -10.66
N LEU A 293 -12.75 -4.27 -9.86
CA LEU A 293 -11.74 -5.16 -9.30
C LEU A 293 -10.96 -5.91 -10.37
N ARG A 294 -11.64 -6.39 -11.42
CA ARG A 294 -10.97 -7.03 -12.56
C ARG A 294 -10.03 -6.05 -13.29
N ALA A 295 -10.45 -4.81 -13.49
CA ALA A 295 -9.61 -3.78 -14.11
C ALA A 295 -8.37 -3.46 -13.26
N GLN A 296 -8.53 -3.31 -11.94
CA GLN A 296 -7.42 -3.09 -11.01
C GLN A 296 -6.42 -4.27 -11.00
N ALA A 297 -6.91 -5.50 -11.03
CA ALA A 297 -6.06 -6.70 -11.12
C ALA A 297 -5.26 -6.72 -12.43
N ALA A 298 -5.89 -6.38 -13.56
CA ALA A 298 -5.21 -6.28 -14.85
C ALA A 298 -4.14 -5.18 -14.87
N GLU A 299 -4.43 -4.00 -14.31
CA GLU A 299 -3.45 -2.91 -14.20
C GLU A 299 -2.26 -3.30 -13.30
N LYS A 300 -2.52 -3.96 -12.16
CA LYS A 300 -1.47 -4.45 -11.26
C LYS A 300 -0.57 -5.47 -11.97
N ALA A 301 -1.15 -6.38 -12.75
CA ALA A 301 -0.40 -7.36 -13.53
C ALA A 301 0.46 -6.67 -14.61
N GLU A 302 -0.10 -5.70 -15.35
CA GLU A 302 0.65 -4.92 -16.34
C GLU A 302 1.79 -4.13 -15.69
N ARG A 303 1.54 -3.51 -14.54
CA ARG A 303 2.56 -2.77 -13.78
C ARG A 303 3.68 -3.69 -13.31
N ALA A 304 3.33 -4.86 -12.79
CA ALA A 304 4.31 -5.86 -12.37
C ALA A 304 5.17 -6.32 -13.56
N GLU A 305 4.55 -6.58 -14.72
CA GLU A 305 5.28 -6.97 -15.93
C GLU A 305 6.20 -5.85 -16.43
N ARG A 306 5.70 -4.62 -16.49
CA ARG A 306 6.51 -3.45 -16.85
C ARG A 306 7.70 -3.29 -15.90
N ASN A 307 7.49 -3.45 -14.61
CA ASN A 307 8.55 -3.38 -13.61
C ASN A 307 9.56 -4.52 -13.76
N ARG A 308 9.11 -5.76 -14.04
CA ARG A 308 9.99 -6.89 -14.35
C ARG A 308 10.86 -6.61 -15.56
N ARG A 309 10.25 -6.11 -16.65
CA ARG A 309 10.96 -5.73 -17.87
C ARG A 309 12.00 -4.64 -17.63
N LEU A 310 11.62 -3.56 -16.94
CA LEU A 310 12.54 -2.48 -16.60
C LEU A 310 13.69 -2.95 -15.72
N ARG A 311 13.43 -3.86 -14.76
CA ARG A 311 14.48 -4.49 -13.95
C ARG A 311 15.42 -5.34 -14.80
N ALA A 312 14.90 -6.15 -15.71
CA ALA A 312 15.69 -6.98 -16.61
C ALA A 312 16.54 -6.15 -17.59
N GLU A 313 15.97 -5.08 -18.15
CA GLU A 313 16.69 -4.13 -19.01
C GLU A 313 17.78 -3.41 -18.21
N HIS A 314 17.49 -2.96 -16.99
CA HIS A 314 18.48 -2.33 -16.12
C HIS A 314 19.61 -3.29 -15.72
N GLU A 315 19.29 -4.55 -15.44
CA GLU A 315 20.28 -5.60 -15.18
C GLU A 315 21.15 -5.82 -16.42
N ALA A 316 20.56 -6.06 -17.60
CA ALA A 316 21.30 -6.25 -18.84
C ALA A 316 22.24 -5.06 -19.14
N ASN A 317 21.75 -3.83 -19.02
CA ASN A 317 22.55 -2.62 -19.22
C ASN A 317 23.71 -2.53 -18.22
N SER A 318 23.48 -2.88 -16.96
CA SER A 318 24.52 -2.88 -15.92
C SER A 318 25.63 -3.89 -16.20
N TRP A 319 25.30 -4.98 -16.93
CA TRP A 319 26.16 -6.10 -17.29
C TRP A 319 26.71 -6.03 -18.72
N GLY A 320 26.68 -4.87 -19.37
CA GLY A 320 27.28 -4.66 -20.70
C GLY A 320 26.39 -5.09 -21.88
N GLY A 321 25.07 -5.15 -21.69
CA GLY A 321 24.06 -5.38 -22.74
C GLY A 321 23.39 -6.75 -22.71
N THR A 322 23.97 -7.72 -22.00
CA THR A 322 23.42 -9.08 -21.85
C THR A 322 23.26 -9.43 -20.38
N PRO A 323 22.12 -10.02 -19.95
CA PRO A 323 21.95 -10.49 -18.58
C PRO A 323 23.06 -11.50 -18.17
N PRO A 324 23.50 -11.50 -16.91
CA PRO A 324 24.44 -12.50 -16.41
C PRO A 324 23.77 -13.87 -16.29
N THR A 325 24.57 -14.93 -16.36
CA THR A 325 24.15 -16.26 -15.90
C THR A 325 24.03 -16.26 -14.37
N ASP A 326 23.27 -17.23 -13.81
CA ASP A 326 23.16 -17.38 -12.35
C ASP A 326 24.53 -17.53 -11.68
N ARG A 327 25.47 -18.17 -12.38
CA ARG A 327 26.85 -18.35 -11.91
C ARG A 327 27.60 -17.04 -11.76
N LEU A 328 27.51 -16.14 -12.75
CA LEU A 328 28.11 -14.81 -12.69
C LEU A 328 27.39 -13.90 -11.67
N ARG A 329 26.07 -14.04 -11.53
CA ARG A 329 25.26 -13.29 -10.56
C ARG A 329 25.62 -13.63 -9.11
N ALA A 330 26.03 -14.87 -8.85
CA ALA A 330 26.40 -15.34 -7.51
C ALA A 330 27.78 -14.85 -7.03
N LEU A 331 28.60 -14.27 -7.91
CA LEU A 331 29.93 -13.76 -7.55
C LEU A 331 29.82 -12.44 -6.77
N THR A 332 30.48 -12.35 -5.63
CA THR A 332 30.49 -11.16 -4.75
C THR A 332 31.59 -10.15 -5.11
N GLY A 333 32.45 -10.47 -6.08
CA GLY A 333 33.63 -9.69 -6.50
C GLY A 333 33.39 -8.73 -7.67
N GLN A 334 34.38 -8.64 -8.56
CA GLN A 334 34.47 -7.61 -9.60
C GLN A 334 33.74 -7.95 -10.90
N ALA A 335 32.91 -9.00 -10.93
CA ALA A 335 32.25 -9.48 -12.14
C ALA A 335 31.42 -8.40 -12.84
N LEU A 336 30.62 -7.64 -12.09
CA LEU A 336 29.83 -6.54 -12.64
C LEU A 336 30.71 -5.41 -13.19
N SER A 337 31.76 -5.04 -12.46
CA SER A 337 32.72 -4.01 -12.88
C SER A 337 33.48 -4.45 -14.13
N PHE A 338 33.83 -5.74 -14.23
CA PHE A 338 34.52 -6.31 -15.37
C PHE A 338 33.62 -6.39 -16.61
N ALA A 339 32.34 -6.73 -16.44
CA ALA A 339 31.38 -6.72 -17.54
C ALA A 339 31.27 -5.36 -18.25
N ARG A 340 31.52 -4.26 -17.52
CA ARG A 340 31.55 -2.90 -18.09
C ARG A 340 32.83 -2.58 -18.86
N LEU A 341 33.92 -3.29 -18.59
CA LEU A 341 35.20 -3.13 -19.30
C LEU A 341 35.25 -4.02 -20.55
N ASP A 342 34.94 -5.30 -20.42
CA ASP A 342 34.97 -6.28 -21.52
C ASP A 342 34.03 -7.47 -21.24
N ARG A 343 32.76 -7.31 -21.61
CA ARG A 343 31.75 -8.36 -21.44
C ARG A 343 32.09 -9.65 -22.21
N PRO A 344 32.49 -9.61 -23.49
CA PRO A 344 32.87 -10.83 -24.22
C PRO A 344 33.99 -11.64 -23.55
N LEU A 345 35.01 -10.97 -23.00
CA LEU A 345 36.08 -11.64 -22.28
C LEU A 345 35.60 -12.26 -20.96
N LEU A 346 34.77 -11.55 -20.20
CA LEU A 346 34.15 -12.08 -18.98
C LEU A 346 33.38 -13.38 -19.26
N ASP A 347 32.52 -13.37 -20.27
CA ASP A 347 31.75 -14.57 -20.65
C ASP A 347 32.68 -15.71 -21.06
N ARG A 348 33.74 -15.41 -21.82
CA ARG A 348 34.73 -16.42 -22.22
C ARG A 348 35.44 -17.04 -21.02
N LEU A 349 35.87 -16.23 -20.05
CA LEU A 349 36.52 -16.73 -18.83
C LEU A 349 35.58 -17.62 -18.01
N ALA A 350 34.28 -17.30 -17.99
CA ALA A 350 33.26 -18.10 -17.32
C ALA A 350 33.05 -19.49 -17.94
N GLU A 351 33.32 -19.64 -19.23
CA GLU A 351 33.21 -20.93 -19.95
C GLU A 351 34.47 -21.81 -19.83
N LEU A 352 35.60 -21.26 -19.39
CA LEU A 352 36.85 -22.03 -19.30
C LEU A 352 36.80 -23.07 -18.17
N PRO A 353 37.51 -24.21 -18.32
CA PRO A 353 37.70 -25.15 -17.22
C PRO A 353 38.38 -24.50 -16.01
N ALA A 354 38.06 -24.97 -14.80
CA ALA A 354 38.60 -24.46 -13.54
C ALA A 354 40.14 -24.33 -13.54
N ASP A 355 40.86 -25.33 -14.06
CA ASP A 355 42.32 -25.32 -14.13
C ASP A 355 42.85 -24.17 -15.01
N ARG A 356 42.15 -23.86 -16.11
CA ARG A 356 42.49 -22.74 -16.97
C ARG A 356 42.19 -21.40 -16.32
N GLN A 357 41.06 -21.29 -15.62
CA GLN A 357 40.74 -20.10 -14.84
C GLN A 357 41.85 -19.80 -13.81
N ARG A 358 42.32 -20.81 -13.08
CA ARG A 358 43.45 -20.66 -12.13
C ARG A 358 44.73 -20.21 -12.81
N GLN A 359 45.10 -20.83 -13.93
CA GLN A 359 46.32 -20.45 -14.66
C GLN A 359 46.27 -19.00 -15.16
N ILE A 360 45.12 -18.56 -15.68
CA ILE A 360 44.93 -17.18 -16.11
C ILE A 360 44.94 -16.22 -14.93
N ALA A 361 44.36 -16.60 -13.79
CA ALA A 361 44.40 -15.80 -12.57
C ALA A 361 45.85 -15.54 -12.12
N VAL A 362 46.68 -16.59 -12.06
CA VAL A 362 48.11 -16.48 -11.72
C VAL A 362 48.85 -15.59 -12.71
N TRP A 363 48.62 -15.79 -14.01
CA TRP A 363 49.20 -14.95 -15.07
C TRP A 363 48.82 -13.47 -14.89
N ALA A 364 47.55 -13.18 -14.60
CA ALA A 364 47.05 -11.82 -14.40
C ALA A 364 47.64 -11.18 -13.14
N ALA A 365 47.70 -11.92 -12.04
CA ALA A 365 48.32 -11.45 -10.80
C ALA A 365 49.80 -11.09 -11.01
N ARG A 366 50.56 -11.93 -11.73
CA ARG A 366 51.95 -11.62 -12.08
C ARG A 366 52.07 -10.35 -12.92
N ARG A 367 51.21 -10.18 -13.92
CA ARG A 367 51.18 -8.96 -14.74
C ARG A 367 50.85 -7.71 -13.93
N ALA A 368 49.89 -7.80 -13.01
CA ALA A 368 49.54 -6.71 -12.10
C ALA A 368 50.73 -6.32 -11.21
N MET A 369 51.42 -7.31 -10.62
CA MET A 369 52.59 -7.04 -9.76
C MET A 369 53.74 -6.43 -10.56
N ARG A 370 53.94 -6.87 -11.81
CA ARG A 370 54.96 -6.31 -12.70
C ARG A 370 54.69 -4.85 -13.06
N VAL A 371 53.48 -4.54 -13.52
CA VAL A 371 53.15 -3.16 -13.95
C VAL A 371 53.19 -2.18 -12.79
N ALA A 372 52.90 -2.63 -11.57
CA ALA A 372 53.00 -1.84 -10.36
C ALA A 372 54.42 -1.78 -9.74
N GLY A 373 55.41 -2.45 -10.34
CA GLY A 373 56.80 -2.47 -9.86
C GLY A 373 57.00 -3.28 -8.57
N MET A 374 56.13 -4.23 -8.27
CA MET A 374 56.14 -5.03 -7.04
C MET A 374 56.67 -6.47 -7.21
N GLU A 375 56.85 -6.94 -8.45
CA GLU A 375 57.23 -8.33 -8.76
C GLU A 375 58.56 -8.78 -8.10
N GLN A 376 59.47 -7.86 -7.80
CA GLN A 376 60.80 -8.16 -7.23
C GLN A 376 60.88 -7.97 -5.71
N ILE A 377 59.78 -7.60 -5.06
CA ILE A 377 59.75 -7.37 -3.61
C ILE A 377 59.65 -8.73 -2.92
N GLY A 378 60.61 -9.08 -2.06
CA GLY A 378 60.84 -10.45 -1.59
C GLY A 378 59.58 -11.23 -1.18
N TRP A 379 58.75 -10.67 -0.29
CA TRP A 379 57.55 -11.34 0.19
C TRP A 379 56.42 -11.46 -0.85
N ILE A 380 56.40 -10.59 -1.88
CA ILE A 380 55.49 -10.67 -3.02
C ILE A 380 56.03 -11.68 -4.05
N ALA A 381 57.34 -11.66 -4.30
CA ALA A 381 58.02 -12.58 -5.21
C ALA A 381 57.91 -14.03 -4.73
N GLU A 382 58.07 -14.27 -3.42
CA GLU A 382 57.87 -15.57 -2.79
C GLU A 382 56.42 -16.08 -2.96
N ALA A 383 55.43 -15.21 -2.75
CA ALA A 383 54.03 -15.56 -2.94
C ALA A 383 53.69 -15.88 -4.40
N LEU A 384 54.21 -15.09 -5.36
CA LEU A 384 54.07 -15.37 -6.79
C LEU A 384 54.73 -16.70 -7.18
N ALA A 385 55.93 -16.99 -6.67
CA ALA A 385 56.63 -18.24 -6.96
C ALA A 385 55.86 -19.46 -6.44
N ALA A 386 55.25 -19.37 -5.24
CA ALA A 386 54.42 -20.43 -4.68
C ALA A 386 53.22 -20.76 -5.58
N VAL A 387 52.42 -19.75 -5.96
CA VAL A 387 51.24 -19.98 -6.81
C VAL A 387 51.60 -20.44 -8.23
N GLU A 388 52.76 -20.04 -8.75
CA GLU A 388 53.28 -20.52 -10.05
C GLU A 388 53.73 -21.98 -10.01
N ALA A 389 54.23 -22.44 -8.85
CA ALA A 389 54.51 -23.86 -8.61
C ALA A 389 53.24 -24.69 -8.36
N GLY A 390 52.06 -24.07 -8.36
CA GLY A 390 50.77 -24.72 -8.04
C GLY A 390 50.54 -24.90 -6.54
N GLU A 391 51.34 -24.24 -5.70
CA GLU A 391 51.18 -24.25 -4.24
C GLU A 391 50.14 -23.20 -3.80
N ARG A 392 49.63 -23.34 -2.57
CA ARG A 392 48.75 -22.33 -1.97
C ARG A 392 49.54 -21.07 -1.62
N LEU A 393 48.85 -19.93 -1.63
CA LEU A 393 49.42 -18.71 -1.10
C LEU A 393 49.89 -18.89 0.35
N PRO A 394 50.98 -18.21 0.77
CA PRO A 394 51.40 -18.22 2.16
C PRO A 394 50.29 -17.76 3.10
N ALA A 395 50.21 -18.33 4.31
CA ALA A 395 49.14 -18.05 5.27
C ALA A 395 48.91 -16.55 5.53
N ALA A 396 49.97 -15.74 5.50
CA ALA A 396 49.87 -14.28 5.66
C ALA A 396 48.96 -13.57 4.62
N PHE A 397 48.73 -14.19 3.45
CA PHE A 397 47.86 -13.69 2.38
C PHE A 397 46.42 -14.21 2.49
N THR A 398 46.20 -15.33 3.18
CA THR A 398 44.89 -15.97 3.32
C THR A 398 44.22 -15.65 4.66
N ASP A 399 45.02 -15.52 5.72
CA ASP A 399 44.56 -15.24 7.07
C ASP A 399 43.96 -13.84 7.16
N ASP A 400 42.85 -13.71 7.90
CA ASP A 400 42.08 -12.46 8.04
C ASP A 400 41.83 -11.76 6.68
N HIS A 401 41.59 -12.54 5.62
CA HIS A 401 41.39 -12.03 4.26
C HIS A 401 42.57 -11.18 3.75
N GLY A 402 43.80 -11.51 4.15
CA GLY A 402 45.02 -10.83 3.71
C GLY A 402 45.20 -9.41 4.30
N GLN A 403 44.52 -9.08 5.40
CA GLN A 403 44.66 -7.77 6.05
C GLN A 403 46.10 -7.48 6.52
N ALA A 404 46.84 -8.49 6.96
CA ALA A 404 48.22 -8.34 7.41
C ALA A 404 49.13 -7.87 6.26
N VAL A 405 49.08 -8.55 5.11
CA VAL A 405 49.86 -8.17 3.93
C VAL A 405 49.37 -6.88 3.29
N SER A 406 48.08 -6.58 3.36
CA SER A 406 47.52 -5.29 2.96
C SER A 406 48.08 -4.13 3.79
N ARG A 407 48.21 -4.28 5.12
CA ARG A 407 48.88 -3.27 5.96
C ARG A 407 50.36 -3.14 5.62
N ARG A 408 51.04 -4.26 5.35
CA ARG A 408 52.44 -4.27 4.95
C ARG A 408 52.67 -3.50 3.64
N LEU A 409 51.76 -3.59 2.67
CA LEU A 409 51.81 -2.82 1.40
C LEU A 409 51.92 -1.30 1.62
N TYR A 410 51.34 -0.76 2.70
CA TYR A 410 51.40 0.68 3.00
C TYR A 410 52.61 1.07 3.86
N ALA A 411 53.14 0.14 4.65
CA ALA A 411 54.23 0.41 5.57
C ALA A 411 55.62 0.12 5.00
N ASP A 412 55.71 -0.77 4.01
CA ASP A 412 56.98 -1.21 3.44
C ASP A 412 57.58 -0.14 2.50
N PRO A 413 58.73 0.46 2.83
CA PRO A 413 59.35 1.52 2.04
C PRO A 413 59.88 1.05 0.69
N ALA A 414 60.00 -0.27 0.47
CA ALA A 414 60.37 -0.82 -0.83
C ALA A 414 59.22 -0.79 -1.86
N ILE A 415 57.99 -0.53 -1.42
CA ILE A 415 56.81 -0.47 -2.30
C ILE A 415 56.83 0.87 -3.07
N PRO A 416 56.84 0.86 -4.41
CA PRO A 416 56.81 2.10 -5.17
C PRO A 416 55.53 2.91 -4.92
N HIS A 417 55.60 4.20 -5.23
CA HIS A 417 54.46 5.09 -5.21
C HIS A 417 54.26 5.68 -6.60
N THR A 418 53.49 4.96 -7.42
CA THR A 418 53.06 5.43 -8.74
C THR A 418 51.56 5.66 -8.74
N VAL A 419 51.09 6.58 -9.58
CA VAL A 419 49.66 6.88 -9.72
C VAL A 419 49.20 6.65 -11.15
N ILE A 420 47.94 6.23 -11.29
CA ILE A 420 47.28 5.96 -12.58
C ILE A 420 45.95 6.70 -12.69
N LYS A 421 45.44 6.79 -13.91
CA LYS A 421 44.02 7.10 -14.17
C LYS A 421 43.23 5.79 -14.20
N PHE A 422 42.25 5.66 -13.31
CA PHE A 422 41.43 4.45 -13.20
C PHE A 422 40.47 4.35 -14.41
N PRO A 423 40.29 3.17 -15.03
CA PRO A 423 39.34 2.97 -16.14
C PRO A 423 37.92 3.41 -15.80
N GLY A 424 37.38 4.40 -16.52
CA GLY A 424 36.07 4.98 -16.28
C GLY A 424 35.95 5.74 -14.95
N GLY A 425 37.06 6.05 -14.28
CA GLY A 425 37.09 6.61 -12.93
C GLY A 425 38.01 7.83 -12.77
N PRO A 426 38.27 8.24 -11.51
CA PRO A 426 39.11 9.39 -11.20
C PRO A 426 40.59 9.16 -11.55
N SER A 427 41.34 10.26 -11.70
CA SER A 427 42.81 10.24 -11.79
C SER A 427 43.47 10.11 -10.42
N ASN A 428 44.78 9.85 -10.40
CA ASN A 428 45.64 9.83 -9.21
C ASN A 428 45.42 8.65 -8.23
N PHE A 429 44.97 7.49 -8.73
CA PHE A 429 44.91 6.28 -7.91
C PHE A 429 46.29 5.67 -7.72
N ARG A 430 46.65 5.28 -6.48
CA ARG A 430 47.91 4.57 -6.21
C ARG A 430 47.90 3.21 -6.91
N GLN A 431 48.78 3.03 -7.89
CA GLN A 431 48.80 1.85 -8.76
C GLN A 431 49.02 0.56 -7.97
N GLN A 432 49.84 0.59 -6.93
CA GLN A 432 50.14 -0.56 -6.08
C GLN A 432 48.89 -1.03 -5.31
N SER A 433 48.11 -0.09 -4.77
CA SER A 433 46.84 -0.38 -4.10
C SER A 433 45.80 -0.95 -5.04
N VAL A 434 45.83 -0.53 -6.32
CA VAL A 434 44.97 -1.11 -7.36
C VAL A 434 45.47 -2.49 -7.78
N ALA A 435 46.77 -2.72 -7.93
CA ALA A 435 47.31 -3.99 -8.42
C ALA A 435 47.27 -5.12 -7.38
N PHE A 436 47.56 -4.81 -6.11
CA PHE A 436 47.78 -5.80 -5.06
C PHE A 436 46.61 -6.80 -4.85
N PRO A 437 45.34 -6.41 -4.94
CA PRO A 437 44.22 -7.35 -4.82
C PRO A 437 44.24 -8.47 -5.87
N ALA A 438 44.92 -8.31 -7.02
CA ALA A 438 45.03 -9.38 -8.02
C ALA A 438 45.77 -10.61 -7.46
N LEU A 439 46.74 -10.37 -6.57
CA LEU A 439 47.45 -11.44 -5.88
C LEU A 439 46.59 -12.05 -4.78
N LEU A 440 45.83 -11.25 -4.04
CA LEU A 440 44.90 -11.75 -3.02
C LEU A 440 43.75 -12.58 -3.60
N ALA A 441 43.29 -12.25 -4.80
CA ALA A 441 42.24 -12.99 -5.51
C ALA A 441 42.59 -14.47 -5.72
N LEU A 442 43.89 -14.83 -5.75
CA LEU A 442 44.31 -16.22 -5.90
C LEU A 442 43.99 -17.08 -4.67
N ALA A 443 43.68 -16.47 -3.52
CA ALA A 443 43.27 -17.16 -2.30
C ALA A 443 41.82 -17.65 -2.35
N ASP A 444 40.98 -17.15 -3.27
CA ASP A 444 39.59 -17.56 -3.38
C ASP A 444 39.51 -19.04 -3.77
N ASP A 445 38.64 -19.83 -3.13
CA ASP A 445 38.44 -21.25 -3.44
C ASP A 445 37.70 -21.46 -4.77
N ASP A 446 36.94 -20.46 -5.22
CA ASP A 446 36.25 -20.43 -6.49
C ASP A 446 37.20 -19.98 -7.63
N PRO A 447 37.57 -20.88 -8.58
CA PRO A 447 38.44 -20.53 -9.70
C PRO A 447 37.90 -19.41 -10.59
N LEU A 448 36.58 -19.30 -10.72
CA LEU A 448 35.94 -18.27 -11.54
C LEU A 448 36.01 -16.91 -10.86
N ALA A 449 35.78 -16.86 -9.55
CA ALA A 449 35.94 -15.63 -8.77
C ALA A 449 37.41 -15.15 -8.84
N ALA A 450 38.35 -16.07 -8.61
CA ALA A 450 39.79 -15.78 -8.64
C ALA A 450 40.24 -15.18 -9.98
N VAL A 451 39.83 -15.77 -11.12
CA VAL A 451 40.24 -15.29 -12.44
C VAL A 451 39.62 -13.94 -12.79
N ILE A 452 38.34 -13.74 -12.47
CA ILE A 452 37.63 -12.48 -12.73
C ILE A 452 38.28 -11.35 -11.95
N ASP A 453 38.50 -11.55 -10.66
CA ASP A 453 39.07 -10.53 -9.79
C ASP A 453 40.53 -10.25 -10.14
N ALA A 454 41.34 -11.28 -10.43
CA ALA A 454 42.72 -11.09 -10.84
C ALA A 454 42.84 -10.34 -12.18
N VAL A 455 42.06 -10.71 -13.20
CA VAL A 455 42.09 -10.07 -14.52
C VAL A 455 41.57 -8.63 -14.45
N TYR A 456 40.44 -8.39 -13.78
CA TYR A 456 39.91 -7.04 -13.59
C TYR A 456 40.91 -6.14 -12.87
N THR A 457 41.50 -6.64 -11.78
CA THR A 457 42.44 -5.89 -10.97
C THR A 457 43.74 -5.61 -11.71
N ALA A 458 44.23 -6.57 -12.50
CA ALA A 458 45.35 -6.36 -13.39
C ALA A 458 45.04 -5.30 -14.47
N ALA A 459 43.89 -5.40 -15.15
CA ALA A 459 43.47 -4.43 -16.16
C ALA A 459 43.40 -3.01 -15.58
N THR A 460 42.78 -2.85 -14.42
CA THR A 460 42.69 -1.55 -13.76
C THR A 460 44.06 -1.01 -13.32
N ALA A 461 44.98 -1.86 -12.87
CA ALA A 461 46.35 -1.47 -12.53
C ALA A 461 47.19 -0.98 -13.72
N HIS A 462 46.87 -1.43 -14.94
CA HIS A 462 47.47 -0.89 -16.16
C HIS A 462 46.98 0.55 -16.44
N GLY A 463 45.82 0.96 -15.92
CA GLY A 463 45.25 2.30 -16.06
C GLY A 463 44.79 2.64 -17.49
N GLU A 464 44.22 3.83 -17.67
CA GLU A 464 43.85 4.32 -19.00
C GLU A 464 45.04 4.93 -19.77
N PRO A 465 45.21 4.64 -21.08
CA PRO A 465 44.41 3.72 -21.91
C PRO A 465 44.95 2.27 -21.93
N ALA A 466 46.05 1.99 -21.24
CA ALA A 466 46.80 0.73 -21.37
C ALA A 466 46.03 -0.53 -20.92
N HIS A 467 44.97 -0.39 -20.11
CA HIS A 467 44.09 -1.50 -19.72
C HIS A 467 43.48 -2.23 -20.93
N LEU A 468 43.17 -1.54 -22.03
CA LEU A 468 42.63 -2.17 -23.24
C LEU A 468 43.64 -3.11 -23.91
N ALA A 469 44.92 -2.70 -23.94
CA ALA A 469 45.98 -3.53 -24.49
C ALA A 469 46.21 -4.76 -23.60
N PHE A 470 46.18 -4.60 -22.28
CA PHE A 470 46.23 -5.72 -21.35
C PHE A 470 45.08 -6.72 -21.55
N LEU A 471 43.84 -6.24 -21.66
CA LEU A 471 42.66 -7.09 -21.87
C LEU A 471 42.76 -7.89 -23.18
N ALA A 472 43.34 -7.31 -24.23
CA ALA A 472 43.59 -8.01 -25.49
C ALA A 472 44.66 -9.12 -25.39
N GLU A 473 45.58 -9.03 -24.42
CA GLU A 473 46.62 -10.04 -24.16
C GLU A 473 46.15 -11.20 -23.27
N VAL A 474 44.97 -11.09 -22.64
CA VAL A 474 44.45 -12.14 -21.73
C VAL A 474 44.28 -13.45 -22.50
N PRO A 475 44.87 -14.57 -22.04
CA PRO A 475 44.71 -15.87 -22.70
C PRO A 475 43.24 -16.29 -22.78
N ARG A 476 42.82 -16.81 -23.93
CA ARG A 476 41.40 -17.17 -24.20
C ARG A 476 41.15 -18.68 -24.28
N ASP A 477 42.20 -19.49 -24.19
CA ASP A 477 42.22 -20.94 -24.44
C ASP A 477 43.08 -21.70 -23.41
#